data_AF-A0A2W1JTB1-F1
#
_entry.id   AF-A0A2W1JTB1-F1
#
_cell.length_a   1.000
_cell.length_b   1.000
_cell.length_c   1.000
_cell.angle_alpha   90.00
_cell.angle_beta   90.00
_cell.angle_gamma   90.00
#
_symmetry.space_group_name_H-M   'P 1'
#
loop_
_entity.id
_entity.type
_entity.pdbx_description
1 polymer ?
#
loop_
_entity_poly.entity_id
_entity_poly.type
_entity_poly.pdbx_seq_one_letter_code
_entity_poly.pdbx_strand_id
1 'polypeptide(L)'
;MKFNQVTVLAAATILIPLGGTIAHFTAAPKAAVAQSEQLLLAQASETPTEGKGEKRRGWDRSKLFEQLDLSDAQKTEIQNIRQQARENGPGREEARAAREKMRELFASDASSDELRTQYQDSQSLRQELREQRFETKLKIREVLTPEQRTKLAELKPERRRHRGGKGPQSRTF
;
A
#
# COMPACT_ATOMS: atom_id res chain seq x y z
N MET A 1 -31.96 2.94 31.10
CA MET A 1 -31.19 2.74 32.34
C MET A 1 -29.76 2.40 31.95
N LYS A 2 -28.80 3.20 32.45
CA LYS A 2 -27.35 3.10 32.17
C LYS A 2 -26.72 2.18 33.20
N PHE A 3 -25.76 1.34 32.82
CA PHE A 3 -24.68 0.93 33.72
C PHE A 3 -23.39 0.70 32.93
N ASN A 4 -22.44 1.62 33.14
CA ASN A 4 -21.04 1.50 32.76
C ASN A 4 -20.31 0.72 33.87
N GLN A 5 -19.41 -0.20 33.50
CA GLN A 5 -18.40 -0.72 34.40
C GLN A 5 -17.04 -0.50 33.73
N VAL A 6 -16.26 0.40 34.35
CA VAL A 6 -14.85 0.66 34.07
C VAL A 6 -14.07 -0.20 35.05
N THR A 7 -13.10 -0.98 34.56
CA THR A 7 -12.07 -1.59 35.41
C THR A 7 -10.71 -1.37 34.78
N VAL A 8 -9.82 -0.82 35.60
CA VAL A 8 -8.47 -0.39 35.30
C VAL A 8 -7.48 -1.34 35.98
N LEU A 9 -6.27 -1.42 35.41
CA LEU A 9 -5.00 -1.92 35.98
C LEU A 9 -4.79 -3.45 36.12
N ALA A 10 -3.78 -3.95 35.39
CA ALA A 10 -2.51 -4.34 36.02
C ALA A 10 -1.46 -4.64 34.95
N ALA A 11 -0.39 -3.84 34.92
CA ALA A 11 0.85 -4.18 34.24
C ALA A 11 1.59 -5.24 35.06
N ALA A 12 2.03 -6.31 34.41
CA ALA A 12 2.97 -7.27 34.98
C ALA A 12 4.02 -7.63 33.92
N THR A 13 5.12 -6.87 33.90
CA THR A 13 6.36 -7.23 33.23
C THR A 13 7.03 -8.35 34.01
N ILE A 14 7.12 -9.54 33.42
CA ILE A 14 7.93 -10.64 33.98
C ILE A 14 9.18 -10.78 33.12
N LEU A 15 10.30 -10.35 33.72
CA LEU A 15 11.67 -10.51 33.27
C LEU A 15 12.14 -11.93 33.64
N ILE A 16 12.60 -12.72 32.66
CA ILE A 16 13.28 -14.00 32.90
C ILE A 16 14.63 -13.96 32.16
N PRO A 17 15.77 -14.04 32.87
CA PRO A 17 17.06 -14.38 32.28
C PRO A 17 17.48 -15.79 32.73
N LEU A 18 17.65 -16.70 31.78
CA LEU A 18 18.50 -17.90 31.88
C LEU A 18 19.23 -17.97 30.54
N GLY A 19 20.55 -17.93 30.41
CA GLY A 19 21.56 -18.68 31.17
C GLY A 19 21.93 -19.91 30.34
N GLY A 20 22.98 -19.83 29.51
CA GLY A 20 23.44 -20.95 28.68
C GLY A 20 24.66 -20.62 27.84
N THR A 21 25.84 -20.81 28.42
CA THR A 21 27.16 -20.78 27.77
C THR A 21 27.25 -21.86 26.69
N ILE A 22 27.47 -21.50 25.42
CA ILE A 22 27.89 -22.46 24.40
C ILE A 22 29.42 -22.46 24.34
N ALA A 23 29.98 -23.58 24.75
CA ALA A 23 31.39 -23.90 24.67
C ALA A 23 31.86 -24.02 23.21
N HIS A 24 33.11 -23.63 23.02
CA HIS A 24 33.90 -23.69 21.81
C HIS A 24 33.85 -25.06 21.11
N PHE A 25 33.54 -25.08 19.82
CA PHE A 25 33.95 -26.16 18.94
C PHE A 25 34.98 -25.64 17.94
N THR A 26 36.23 -25.99 18.20
CA THR A 26 37.35 -25.82 17.28
C THR A 26 37.34 -26.98 16.28
N ALA A 27 37.22 -26.68 14.98
CA ALA A 27 37.68 -27.58 13.93
C ALA A 27 37.95 -26.78 12.65
N ALA A 28 39.21 -26.37 12.48
CA ALA A 28 39.75 -26.12 11.15
C ALA A 28 40.12 -27.48 10.51
N PRO A 29 39.95 -27.61 9.19
CA PRO A 29 41.13 -28.00 8.43
C PRO A 29 41.32 -27.17 7.16
N LYS A 30 42.52 -26.59 7.08
CA LYS A 30 43.49 -26.78 5.99
C LYS A 30 43.01 -26.48 4.56
N ALA A 31 43.37 -25.26 4.14
CA ALA A 31 44.02 -24.92 2.87
C ALA A 31 43.82 -25.87 1.67
N ALA A 32 43.11 -25.37 0.65
CA ALA A 32 43.40 -25.63 -0.74
C ALA A 32 43.37 -24.29 -1.49
N VAL A 33 44.56 -23.78 -1.82
CA VAL A 33 44.76 -22.66 -2.74
C VAL A 33 45.33 -23.25 -4.02
N ALA A 34 44.61 -23.07 -5.13
CA ALA A 34 45.10 -22.99 -6.50
C ALA A 34 44.07 -22.10 -7.24
N GLN A 35 44.33 -20.82 -7.52
CA GLN A 35 45.04 -20.32 -8.73
C GLN A 35 44.60 -21.05 -10.01
N SER A 36 44.19 -20.44 -11.11
CA SER A 36 43.94 -19.05 -11.53
C SER A 36 43.55 -19.15 -13.02
N GLU A 37 42.51 -18.41 -13.44
CA GLU A 37 42.26 -17.87 -14.80
C GLU A 37 42.14 -18.88 -15.97
N GLN A 38 41.14 -18.80 -16.85
CA GLN A 38 41.03 -17.75 -17.86
C GLN A 38 39.62 -17.73 -18.47
N LEU A 39 39.03 -16.52 -18.46
CA LEU A 39 38.47 -15.82 -19.61
C LEU A 39 37.88 -16.67 -20.75
N LEU A 40 36.55 -16.77 -20.80
CA LEU A 40 35.86 -16.85 -22.10
C LEU A 40 34.70 -15.85 -22.14
N LEU A 41 34.91 -14.86 -22.99
CA LEU A 41 33.95 -13.87 -23.45
C LEU A 41 32.68 -14.55 -23.98
N ALA A 42 31.54 -14.20 -23.41
CA ALA A 42 30.25 -14.29 -24.09
C ALA A 42 29.38 -13.12 -23.64
N GLN A 43 29.59 -11.98 -24.31
CA GLN A 43 28.58 -10.93 -24.40
C GLN A 43 27.36 -11.53 -25.08
N ALA A 44 26.30 -11.79 -24.33
CA ALA A 44 24.96 -11.96 -24.88
C ALA A 44 24.17 -10.71 -24.49
N SER A 45 23.93 -9.89 -25.51
CA SER A 45 23.22 -8.63 -25.49
C SER A 45 21.98 -8.68 -24.59
N GLU A 46 22.06 -7.93 -23.49
CA GLU A 46 20.87 -7.34 -22.88
C GLU A 46 20.17 -6.53 -23.98
N THR A 47 18.96 -6.93 -24.36
CA THR A 47 18.00 -5.97 -24.87
C THR A 47 17.22 -5.48 -23.65
N PRO A 48 17.52 -4.30 -23.09
CA PRO A 48 16.57 -3.66 -22.22
C PRO A 48 15.40 -3.28 -23.13
N THR A 49 14.32 -4.06 -23.10
CA THR A 49 13.03 -3.54 -23.53
C THR A 49 12.70 -2.40 -22.58
N GLU A 50 13.13 -1.19 -22.95
CA GLU A 50 12.69 0.10 -22.39
C GLU A 50 11.21 0.28 -22.74
N GLY A 51 10.35 -0.55 -22.14
CA GLY A 51 8.99 -0.17 -21.88
C GLY A 51 9.07 0.93 -20.84
N LYS A 52 9.22 2.19 -21.27
CA LYS A 52 8.82 3.35 -20.48
C LYS A 52 7.33 3.18 -20.23
N GLY A 53 7.01 2.42 -19.19
CA GLY A 53 5.70 2.36 -18.59
C GLY A 53 5.42 3.77 -18.14
N GLU A 54 4.76 4.53 -19.01
CA GLU A 54 4.22 5.84 -18.73
C GLU A 54 3.54 5.70 -17.38
N LYS A 55 4.17 6.26 -16.34
CA LYS A 55 3.64 6.21 -14.98
C LYS A 55 2.23 6.75 -15.14
N ARG A 56 1.23 5.88 -15.07
CA ARG A 56 -0.17 6.27 -15.05
C ARG A 56 -0.28 7.19 -13.86
N ARG A 57 -0.11 8.48 -14.08
CA ARG A 57 -0.11 9.53 -13.07
C ARG A 57 -1.53 9.51 -12.56
N GLY A 58 -1.75 8.71 -11.51
CA GLY A 58 -2.95 8.77 -10.72
C GLY A 58 -3.10 10.24 -10.36
N TRP A 59 -4.17 10.83 -10.88
CA TRP A 59 -4.50 12.25 -10.73
C TRP A 59 -3.98 12.77 -9.40
N ASP A 60 -2.97 13.64 -9.46
CA ASP A 60 -2.30 14.13 -8.28
C ASP A 60 -3.30 14.97 -7.51
N ARG A 61 -3.83 14.39 -6.43
CA ARG A 61 -4.83 15.07 -5.62
C ARG A 61 -4.25 16.36 -5.05
N SER A 62 -2.94 16.49 -4.84
CA SER A 62 -2.36 17.75 -4.38
C SER A 62 -2.62 18.88 -5.38
N LYS A 63 -2.44 18.63 -6.68
CA LYS A 63 -2.68 19.62 -7.74
C LYS A 63 -4.13 20.10 -7.84
N LEU A 64 -5.09 19.27 -7.44
CA LEU A 64 -6.51 19.66 -7.40
C LEU A 64 -6.80 20.68 -6.30
N PHE A 65 -6.14 20.54 -5.14
CA PHE A 65 -6.35 21.45 -4.02
C PHE A 65 -5.60 22.77 -4.19
N GLU A 66 -4.50 22.79 -4.96
CA GLU A 66 -3.82 24.02 -5.36
C GLU A 66 -4.72 24.97 -6.16
N GLN A 67 -5.72 24.44 -6.89
CA GLN A 67 -6.64 25.23 -7.70
C GLN A 67 -7.84 25.80 -6.92
N LEU A 68 -7.96 25.52 -5.61
CA LEU A 68 -9.11 25.97 -4.79
C LEU A 68 -8.85 27.29 -4.05
N ASP A 69 -7.69 27.93 -4.27
CA ASP A 69 -7.31 29.19 -3.63
C ASP A 69 -7.49 29.14 -2.10
N LEU A 70 -6.97 28.06 -1.49
CA LEU A 70 -7.09 27.81 -0.06
C LEU A 70 -6.29 28.84 0.76
N SER A 71 -6.84 29.30 1.88
CA SER A 71 -6.07 30.06 2.86
C SER A 71 -5.02 29.17 3.53
N ASP A 72 -3.99 29.77 4.12
CA ASP A 72 -2.92 29.00 4.78
C ASP A 72 -3.44 28.23 6.00
N ALA A 73 -4.44 28.79 6.71
CA ALA A 73 -5.14 28.08 7.77
C ALA A 73 -5.88 26.84 7.24
N GLN A 74 -6.61 26.96 6.12
CA GLN A 74 -7.29 25.82 5.49
C GLN A 74 -6.30 24.76 4.99
N LYS A 75 -5.16 25.16 4.42
CA LYS A 75 -4.10 24.23 3.97
C LYS A 75 -3.57 23.41 5.14
N THR A 76 -3.21 24.07 6.24
CA THR A 76 -2.71 23.42 7.46
C THR A 76 -3.73 22.44 8.03
N GLU A 77 -4.99 22.86 8.13
CA GLU A 77 -6.05 21.99 8.64
C GLU A 77 -6.26 20.74 7.75
N ILE A 78 -6.30 20.92 6.43
CA ILE A 78 -6.40 19.81 5.47
C ILE A 78 -5.18 18.88 5.55
N GLN A 79 -3.98 19.41 5.78
CA GLN A 79 -2.78 18.60 5.97
C GLN A 79 -2.89 17.76 7.24
N ASN A 80 -3.32 18.35 8.36
CA ASN A 80 -3.53 17.66 9.62
C ASN A 80 -4.57 16.54 9.49
N ILE A 81 -5.72 16.82 8.86
CA ILE A 81 -6.77 15.82 8.58
C ILE A 81 -6.19 14.64 7.79
N ARG A 82 -5.36 14.92 6.76
CA ARG A 82 -4.72 13.86 5.95
C ARG A 82 -3.68 13.07 6.71
N GLN A 83 -2.93 13.73 7.60
CA GLN A 83 -1.90 13.08 8.40
C GLN A 83 -2.53 12.14 9.43
N GLN A 84 -3.51 12.63 10.19
CA GLN A 84 -4.28 11.82 11.13
C GLN A 84 -4.96 10.64 10.44
N ALA A 85 -5.50 10.84 9.23
CA ALA A 85 -6.07 9.75 8.46
C ALA A 85 -5.00 8.71 8.05
N ARG A 86 -3.76 9.11 7.76
CA ARG A 86 -2.68 8.17 7.44
C ARG A 86 -2.23 7.38 8.66
N GLU A 87 -2.18 8.02 9.82
CA GLU A 87 -1.74 7.42 11.08
C GLU A 87 -2.79 6.49 11.69
N ASN A 88 -4.08 6.86 11.60
CA ASN A 88 -5.18 6.15 12.26
C ASN A 88 -6.02 5.27 11.30
N GLY A 89 -5.62 5.16 10.03
CA GLY A 89 -6.33 4.38 9.03
C GLY A 89 -5.83 2.94 8.90
N PRO A 90 -6.61 2.01 8.31
CA PRO A 90 -6.10 0.68 7.97
C PRO A 90 -4.83 0.80 7.12
N GLY A 91 -3.90 -0.12 7.34
CA GLY A 91 -2.59 -0.07 6.71
C GLY A 91 -2.72 -0.13 5.19
N ARG A 92 -2.18 0.86 4.48
CA ARG A 92 -1.94 0.71 3.02
C ARG A 92 -1.09 -0.53 2.75
N GLU A 93 -0.23 -0.86 3.70
CA GLU A 93 0.63 -2.04 3.74
C GLU A 93 -0.21 -3.31 3.87
N GLU A 94 -1.17 -3.36 4.79
CA GLU A 94 -2.10 -4.50 4.92
C GLU A 94 -2.85 -4.75 3.61
N ALA A 95 -3.32 -3.70 2.94
CA ALA A 95 -4.03 -3.85 1.68
C ALA A 95 -3.12 -4.22 0.51
N ARG A 96 -1.81 -3.98 0.64
CA ARG A 96 -0.80 -4.46 -0.29
C ARG A 96 -0.50 -5.93 -0.03
N ALA A 97 -0.23 -6.29 1.23
CA ALA A 97 -0.01 -7.66 1.67
C ALA A 97 -1.19 -8.57 1.33
N ALA A 98 -2.43 -8.13 1.53
CA ALA A 98 -3.63 -8.90 1.17
C ALA A 98 -3.74 -9.17 -0.34
N ARG A 99 -3.25 -8.24 -1.19
CA ARG A 99 -3.18 -8.45 -2.64
C ARG A 99 -2.04 -9.39 -3.04
N GLU A 100 -0.90 -9.27 -2.39
CA GLU A 100 0.26 -10.14 -2.62
C GLU A 100 -0.08 -11.58 -2.21
N LYS A 101 -0.63 -11.78 -1.01
CA LYS A 101 -1.15 -13.08 -0.55
C LYS A 101 -2.19 -13.67 -1.49
N MET A 102 -3.13 -12.86 -2.00
CA MET A 102 -4.09 -13.36 -3.00
C MET A 102 -3.39 -13.85 -4.28
N ARG A 103 -2.36 -13.13 -4.76
CA ARG A 103 -1.59 -13.55 -5.94
C ARG A 103 -0.83 -14.85 -5.69
N GLU A 104 -0.26 -15.00 -4.51
CA GLU A 104 0.45 -16.21 -4.09
C GLU A 104 -0.49 -17.41 -4.03
N LEU A 105 -1.67 -17.27 -3.42
CA LEU A 105 -2.68 -18.34 -3.37
C LEU A 105 -3.16 -18.76 -4.76
N PHE A 106 -3.30 -17.82 -5.70
CA PHE A 106 -3.64 -18.16 -7.09
C PHE A 106 -2.52 -18.86 -7.85
N ALA A 107 -1.27 -18.72 -7.41
CA ALA A 107 -0.10 -19.35 -8.02
C ALA A 107 0.29 -20.68 -7.35
N SER A 108 -0.38 -21.04 -6.24
CA SER A 108 -0.15 -22.28 -5.50
C SER A 108 -1.30 -23.28 -5.69
N ASP A 109 -1.18 -24.44 -5.05
CA ASP A 109 -2.24 -25.47 -4.99
C ASP A 109 -3.33 -25.15 -3.94
N ALA A 110 -3.54 -23.87 -3.62
CA ALA A 110 -4.53 -23.46 -2.63
C ALA A 110 -5.94 -23.91 -3.04
N SER A 111 -6.70 -24.36 -2.06
CA SER A 111 -8.09 -24.75 -2.24
C SER A 111 -8.97 -23.55 -2.60
N SER A 112 -10.12 -23.84 -3.22
CA SER A 112 -11.13 -22.81 -3.49
C SER A 112 -11.61 -22.10 -2.22
N ASP A 113 -11.60 -22.77 -1.07
CA ASP A 113 -12.07 -22.20 0.19
C ASP A 113 -11.05 -21.24 0.82
N GLU A 114 -9.75 -21.51 0.67
CA GLU A 114 -8.69 -20.59 1.05
C GLU A 114 -8.74 -19.31 0.19
N LEU A 115 -8.95 -19.45 -1.13
CA LEU A 115 -9.12 -18.31 -2.03
C LEU A 115 -10.35 -17.47 -1.68
N ARG A 116 -11.48 -18.10 -1.35
CA ARG A 116 -12.70 -17.40 -0.91
C ARG A 116 -12.48 -16.66 0.41
N THR A 117 -11.81 -17.29 1.37
CA THR A 117 -11.47 -16.68 2.67
C THR A 117 -10.60 -15.43 2.45
N GLN A 118 -9.49 -15.57 1.71
CA GLN A 118 -8.62 -14.44 1.42
C GLN A 118 -9.34 -13.33 0.63
N TYR A 119 -10.30 -13.68 -0.22
CA TYR A 119 -11.11 -12.72 -0.95
C TYR A 119 -12.00 -11.91 0.00
N GLN A 120 -12.65 -12.56 0.96
CA GLN A 120 -13.48 -11.92 1.98
C GLN A 120 -12.64 -10.97 2.85
N ASP A 121 -11.49 -11.42 3.35
CA ASP A 121 -10.56 -10.58 4.12
C ASP A 121 -10.17 -9.32 3.34
N SER A 122 -9.83 -9.53 2.06
CA SER A 122 -9.47 -8.44 1.16
C SER A 122 -10.65 -7.50 0.88
N GLN A 123 -11.89 -7.97 0.91
CA GLN A 123 -13.09 -7.13 0.76
C GLN A 123 -13.34 -6.28 2.01
N SER A 124 -13.24 -6.88 3.20
CA SER A 124 -13.39 -6.17 4.48
C SER A 124 -12.40 -5.02 4.59
N LEU A 125 -11.11 -5.30 4.34
CA LEU A 125 -10.07 -4.27 4.38
C LEU A 125 -10.27 -3.17 3.31
N ARG A 126 -10.77 -3.54 2.12
CA ARG A 126 -11.15 -2.55 1.11
C ARG A 126 -12.28 -1.66 1.58
N GLN A 127 -13.26 -2.22 2.29
CA GLN A 127 -14.40 -1.47 2.79
C GLN A 127 -13.95 -0.47 3.86
N GLU A 128 -13.14 -0.89 4.82
CA GLU A 128 -12.57 -0.02 5.85
C GLU A 128 -11.76 1.14 5.25
N LEU A 129 -10.89 0.84 4.27
CA LEU A 129 -10.14 1.87 3.56
C LEU A 129 -11.03 2.84 2.78
N ARG A 130 -12.18 2.38 2.26
CA ARG A 130 -13.15 3.25 1.57
C ARG A 130 -13.87 4.15 2.56
N GLU A 131 -14.27 3.61 3.70
CA GLU A 131 -14.92 4.32 4.79
C GLU A 131 -14.01 5.44 5.31
N GLN A 132 -12.78 5.09 5.68
CA GLN A 132 -11.80 6.07 6.16
C GLN A 132 -11.52 7.19 5.14
N ARG A 133 -11.46 6.85 3.85
CA ARG A 133 -11.32 7.84 2.76
C ARG A 133 -12.56 8.71 2.59
N PHE A 134 -13.75 8.18 2.86
CA PHE A 134 -15.00 8.92 2.85
C PHE A 134 -15.02 9.92 4.01
N GLU A 135 -14.76 9.47 5.22
CA GLU A 135 -14.67 10.31 6.42
C GLU A 135 -13.64 11.44 6.27
N THR A 136 -12.46 11.12 5.73
CA THR A 136 -11.44 12.13 5.44
C THR A 136 -11.96 13.20 4.47
N LYS A 137 -12.76 12.81 3.45
CA LYS A 137 -13.34 13.79 2.52
C LYS A 137 -14.44 14.62 3.18
N LEU A 138 -15.19 14.05 4.11
CA LEU A 138 -16.22 14.76 4.85
C LEU A 138 -15.58 15.87 5.70
N LYS A 139 -14.56 15.53 6.49
CA LYS A 139 -13.77 16.50 7.27
C LYS A 139 -13.17 17.60 6.40
N ILE A 140 -12.57 17.25 5.25
CA ILE A 140 -12.04 18.25 4.32
C ILE A 140 -13.16 19.15 3.78
N ARG A 141 -14.34 18.60 3.46
CA ARG A 141 -15.47 19.39 2.97
C ARG A 141 -15.87 20.45 3.99
N GLU A 142 -15.86 20.12 5.28
CA GLU A 142 -16.22 21.04 6.37
C GLU A 142 -15.27 22.25 6.44
N VAL A 143 -13.99 22.09 6.09
CA VAL A 143 -13.00 23.17 6.03
C VAL A 143 -13.21 24.12 4.83
N LEU A 144 -13.78 23.62 3.74
CA LEU A 144 -13.98 24.39 2.50
C LEU A 144 -15.24 25.26 2.57
N THR A 145 -15.18 26.45 1.96
CA THR A 145 -16.38 27.30 1.77
C THR A 145 -17.34 26.68 0.74
N PRO A 146 -18.63 27.09 0.71
CA PRO A 146 -19.58 26.64 -0.30
C PRO A 146 -19.07 26.82 -1.74
N GLU A 147 -18.45 27.95 -2.06
CA GLU A 147 -17.92 28.29 -3.38
C GLU A 147 -16.75 27.36 -3.76
N GLN A 148 -15.83 27.12 -2.82
CA GLN A 148 -14.72 26.19 -3.01
C GLN A 148 -15.21 24.75 -3.21
N ARG A 149 -16.30 24.35 -2.55
CA ARG A 149 -16.91 23.02 -2.74
C ARG A 149 -17.49 22.87 -4.15
N THR A 150 -18.13 23.92 -4.67
CA THR A 150 -18.64 23.96 -6.05
C THR A 150 -17.49 23.87 -7.06
N LYS A 151 -16.46 24.70 -6.91
CA LYS A 151 -15.24 24.65 -7.75
C LYS A 151 -14.58 23.26 -7.71
N LEU A 152 -14.49 22.64 -6.53
CA LEU A 152 -13.98 21.27 -6.39
C LEU A 152 -14.83 20.21 -7.12
N ALA A 153 -16.15 20.42 -7.23
CA ALA A 153 -17.03 19.52 -7.98
C ALA A 153 -16.80 19.63 -9.49
N GLU A 154 -16.60 20.85 -10.00
CA GLU A 154 -16.32 21.14 -11.41
C GLU A 154 -14.94 20.64 -11.86
N LEU A 155 -13.94 20.77 -10.99
CA LEU A 155 -12.57 20.33 -11.28
C LEU A 155 -12.39 18.81 -11.22
N LYS A 156 -13.37 18.04 -10.73
CA LYS A 156 -13.28 16.57 -10.76
C LYS A 156 -13.44 16.12 -12.22
N PRO A 157 -12.41 15.55 -12.86
CA PRO A 157 -12.57 15.06 -14.21
C PRO A 157 -13.63 13.96 -14.22
N GLU A 158 -14.58 14.08 -15.14
CA GLU A 158 -15.54 13.05 -15.50
C GLU A 158 -14.75 11.77 -15.79
N ARG A 159 -14.69 10.84 -14.83
CA ARG A 159 -13.89 9.60 -14.91
C ARG A 159 -14.36 8.62 -16.00
N ARG A 160 -15.22 9.07 -16.93
CA ARG A 160 -16.07 8.20 -17.75
C ARG A 160 -16.05 8.42 -19.25
N ARG A 161 -15.18 9.25 -19.84
CA ARG A 161 -15.20 9.46 -21.30
C ARG A 161 -14.01 8.90 -22.11
N HIS A 162 -12.96 8.35 -21.50
CA HIS A 162 -11.77 7.88 -22.24
C HIS A 162 -11.31 6.45 -21.93
N ARG A 163 -12.25 5.52 -21.71
CA ARG A 163 -11.94 4.07 -21.66
C ARG A 163 -12.73 3.29 -22.71
N GLY A 164 -12.81 3.81 -23.93
CA GLY A 164 -13.57 3.24 -25.04
C GLY A 164 -12.87 3.28 -26.39
N GLY A 165 -11.54 3.18 -26.45
CA GLY A 165 -10.78 3.34 -27.69
C GLY A 165 -9.55 2.45 -27.79
N LYS A 166 -9.72 1.13 -27.67
CA LYS A 166 -8.80 0.15 -28.25
C LYS A 166 -9.57 -1.13 -28.51
N GLY A 167 -10.23 -1.17 -29.67
CA GLY A 167 -10.91 -2.37 -30.18
C GLY A 167 -9.90 -3.52 -30.41
N PRO A 168 -10.39 -4.76 -30.48
CA PRO A 168 -9.52 -5.92 -30.66
C PRO A 168 -8.86 -5.84 -32.05
N GLN A 169 -7.53 -5.79 -32.10
CA GLN A 169 -6.85 -6.16 -33.34
C GLN A 169 -7.07 -7.67 -33.51
N SER A 170 -7.88 -8.00 -34.50
CA SER A 170 -8.04 -9.36 -35.01
C SER A 170 -6.67 -9.95 -35.31
N ARG A 171 -6.20 -10.84 -34.44
CA ARG A 171 -5.22 -11.85 -34.82
C ARG A 171 -5.98 -12.86 -35.66
N THR A 172 -5.87 -12.73 -36.97
CA THR A 172 -6.21 -13.81 -37.89
C THR A 172 -5.33 -15.02 -37.59
N PHE A 173 -5.93 -16.20 -37.72
CA PHE A 173 -5.35 -17.52 -37.46
C PHE A 173 -4.08 -17.78 -38.28
#